data_AF-A0A6P0VWP9-F1
#
_entry.id   AF-A0A6P0VWP9-F1
#
_cell.length_a   1.000
_cell.length_b   1.000
_cell.length_c   1.000
_cell.angle_alpha   90.00
_cell.angle_beta   90.00
_cell.angle_gamma   90.00
#
_symmetry.space_group_name_H-M   'P 1'
#
loop_
_entity.id
_entity.type
_entity.pdbx_description
1 polymer ?
#
loop_
_entity_poly.entity_id
_entity_poly.type
_entity_poly.pdbx_seq_one_letter_code
_entity_poly.pdbx_strand_id
1 'polypeptide(L)'
;MTLTQVWGALLIFTICPVLGGVPLIAWITYVLTGHQLARLGTGNVSVSAAFYHGGRLVGILAVLSEAGKGIAAVLLARYFFPTEPTWELIALIMLVMGRYWLGKGAGTTNVVWGFVVHDLVASFLIFLIGSISFTILRDRKSGKIGVLILMPLILALRYPQDSSRAILAAILGLLLGWIYRKIPDDLDLPSQEVKGESQRVFRFFRGDRAIVSLDDKLDAQQVGQKAATLAQLKQWCYPIPPGWVLPPGDDATPLIKYLNVSEAQPLVVRSSAVGEDSEFASAAGVYQSVLHVTSPYALQEAITLVLASYRKPVAAQYRQDNSLPDISMAVLIQQQIRGVFSGVAFSRDPIAQQGEAILIEGLPGDATRVVSGQVTPEQYRVYLQESAVAFKDSSLDRRGDAGTRGRGENEFATSEGNLVSQIEGSGDLPPALVQEVAILARELENRYHGIPQDIEWTYDGQQLWLLQARPITTLQPIWTRKIAAEVIPGLIRPLTWSINRPLT
;
A
#
# COMPACT_ATOMS: atom_id res chain seq x y z
N MET A 1 25.03 50.14 -22.95
CA MET A 1 25.22 48.85 -23.63
C MET A 1 26.20 49.01 -24.78
N THR A 2 27.14 48.09 -24.94
CA THR A 2 28.00 48.01 -26.13
C THR A 2 27.22 47.40 -27.32
N LEU A 3 27.72 47.57 -28.54
CA LEU A 3 27.13 46.93 -29.74
C LEU A 3 27.04 45.40 -29.58
N THR A 4 28.04 44.79 -28.94
CA THR A 4 28.06 43.36 -28.60
C THR A 4 26.95 42.96 -27.63
N GLN A 5 26.63 43.80 -26.64
CA GLN A 5 25.52 43.58 -25.71
C GLN A 5 24.15 43.73 -26.39
N VAL A 6 24.01 44.66 -27.35
CA VAL A 6 22.76 44.79 -28.14
C VAL A 6 22.53 43.54 -28.98
N TRP A 7 23.57 43.04 -29.65
CA TRP A 7 23.51 41.75 -30.36
C TRP A 7 23.23 40.58 -29.42
N GLY A 8 23.88 40.57 -28.25
CA GLY A 8 23.65 39.56 -27.21
C GLY A 8 22.19 39.52 -26.74
N ALA A 9 21.59 40.68 -26.48
CA ALA A 9 20.18 40.76 -26.10
C ALA A 9 19.28 40.21 -27.22
N LEU A 10 19.49 40.62 -28.47
CA LEU A 10 18.73 40.15 -29.62
C LEU A 10 18.85 38.63 -29.79
N LEU A 11 20.05 38.08 -29.62
CA LEU A 11 20.29 36.62 -29.66
C LEU A 11 19.58 35.90 -28.52
N ILE A 12 19.58 36.43 -27.29
CA ILE A 12 18.86 35.82 -26.17
C ILE A 12 17.35 35.78 -26.47
N PHE A 13 16.76 36.89 -26.93
CA PHE A 13 15.33 36.97 -27.22
C PHE A 13 14.89 36.12 -28.42
N THR A 14 15.81 35.74 -29.31
CA THR A 14 15.49 34.95 -30.51
C THR A 14 15.88 33.47 -30.36
N ILE A 15 17.10 33.19 -29.91
CA ILE A 15 17.65 31.84 -29.82
C ILE A 15 17.08 31.09 -28.61
N CYS A 16 16.96 31.71 -27.44
CA CYS A 16 16.50 30.98 -26.24
C CYS A 16 15.09 30.41 -26.39
N PRO A 17 14.10 31.14 -26.96
CA PRO A 17 12.78 30.56 -27.22
C PRO A 17 12.82 29.42 -28.25
N VAL A 18 13.58 29.57 -29.32
CA VAL A 18 13.73 28.51 -30.34
C VAL A 18 14.37 27.27 -29.73
N LEU A 19 15.44 27.45 -28.94
CA LEU A 19 16.13 26.39 -28.22
C LEU A 19 15.18 25.65 -27.27
N GLY A 20 14.38 26.39 -26.48
CA GLY A 20 13.36 25.82 -25.61
C GLY A 20 12.31 25.00 -26.39
N GLY A 21 11.92 25.49 -27.56
CA GLY A 21 10.94 24.85 -28.44
C GLY A 21 11.39 23.55 -29.10
N VAL A 22 12.69 23.27 -29.19
CA VAL A 22 13.20 22.06 -29.87
C VAL A 22 12.71 20.78 -29.16
N PRO A 23 11.99 19.89 -29.86
CA PRO A 23 11.34 18.72 -29.26
C PRO A 23 12.30 17.52 -29.14
N LEU A 24 13.48 17.75 -28.53
CA LEU A 24 14.53 16.72 -28.38
C LEU A 24 14.02 15.44 -27.71
N ILE A 25 13.21 15.56 -26.65
CA ILE A 25 12.60 14.40 -25.97
C ILE A 25 11.78 13.57 -26.96
N ALA A 26 10.95 14.20 -27.79
CA ALA A 26 10.11 13.49 -28.74
C ALA A 26 10.95 12.75 -29.78
N TRP A 27 12.03 13.36 -30.27
CA TRP A 27 12.95 12.71 -31.21
C TRP A 27 13.68 11.54 -30.57
N ILE A 28 14.23 11.71 -29.37
CA ILE A 28 14.93 10.66 -28.61
C ILE A 28 14.00 9.46 -28.40
N THR A 29 12.78 9.68 -27.93
CA THR A 29 11.81 8.61 -27.69
C THR A 29 11.38 7.94 -28.98
N TYR A 30 11.12 8.71 -30.05
CA TYR A 30 10.73 8.13 -31.34
C TYR A 30 11.83 7.24 -31.92
N VAL A 31 13.08 7.71 -31.91
CA VAL A 31 14.23 6.94 -32.43
C VAL A 31 14.46 5.65 -31.64
N LEU A 32 14.34 5.70 -30.31
CA LEU A 32 14.65 4.54 -29.46
C LEU A 32 13.51 3.55 -29.29
N THR A 33 12.26 4.00 -29.46
CA THR A 33 11.09 3.19 -29.12
C THR A 33 10.02 3.12 -30.21
N GLY A 34 10.12 3.93 -31.26
CA GLY A 34 9.09 4.08 -32.30
C GLY A 34 7.83 4.84 -31.86
N HIS A 35 7.72 5.20 -30.57
CA HIS A 35 6.53 5.84 -30.01
C HIS A 35 6.54 7.36 -30.21
N GLN A 36 5.37 7.91 -30.56
CA GLN A 36 5.16 9.36 -30.59
C GLN A 36 4.55 9.85 -29.27
N LEU A 37 5.39 10.39 -28.38
CA LEU A 37 5.00 10.92 -27.07
C LEU A 37 3.79 11.88 -27.12
N ALA A 38 3.72 12.75 -28.12
CA ALA A 38 2.62 13.70 -28.27
C ALA A 38 1.24 13.05 -28.51
N ARG A 39 1.20 11.74 -28.81
CA ARG A 39 -0.03 10.95 -29.02
C ARG A 39 -0.27 9.93 -27.90
N LEU A 40 0.51 9.95 -26.83
CA LEU A 40 0.46 8.99 -25.72
C LEU A 40 0.23 9.72 -24.40
N GLY A 41 -0.39 9.02 -23.43
CA GLY A 41 -0.59 9.54 -22.08
C GLY A 41 -1.35 10.86 -22.06
N THR A 42 -0.78 11.88 -21.41
CA THR A 42 -1.39 13.22 -21.33
C THR A 42 -1.13 14.09 -22.56
N GLY A 43 -0.37 13.59 -23.54
CA GLY A 43 0.08 14.35 -24.72
C GLY A 43 1.19 15.37 -24.41
N ASN A 44 1.65 15.46 -23.16
CA ASN A 44 2.73 16.31 -22.72
C ASN A 44 4.09 15.69 -23.08
N VAL A 45 4.93 16.44 -23.80
CA VAL A 45 6.28 16.00 -24.15
C VAL A 45 7.20 16.35 -22.98
N SER A 46 7.13 15.57 -21.91
CA SER A 46 7.85 15.81 -20.66
C SER A 46 8.93 14.75 -20.40
N VAL A 47 9.86 15.06 -19.48
CA VAL A 47 10.83 14.07 -18.99
C VAL A 47 10.12 12.93 -18.27
N SER A 48 9.05 13.21 -17.51
CA SER A 48 8.23 12.18 -16.87
C SER A 48 7.55 11.28 -17.90
N ALA A 49 7.00 11.84 -18.99
CA ALA A 49 6.44 11.06 -20.10
C ALA A 49 7.49 10.15 -20.75
N ALA A 50 8.72 10.63 -20.91
CA ALA A 50 9.83 9.84 -21.44
C ALA A 50 10.18 8.65 -20.54
N PHE A 51 10.17 8.81 -19.21
CA PHE A 51 10.34 7.70 -18.28
C PHE A 51 9.15 6.73 -18.27
N TYR A 52 7.93 7.25 -18.40
CA TYR A 52 6.70 6.46 -18.37
C TYR A 52 6.57 5.59 -19.63
N HIS A 53 6.63 6.20 -20.81
CA HIS A 53 6.39 5.53 -22.09
C HIS A 53 7.68 4.93 -22.70
N GLY A 54 8.83 5.56 -22.46
CA GLY A 54 10.12 5.17 -23.06
C GLY A 54 11.02 4.32 -22.16
N GLY A 55 10.75 4.25 -20.85
CA GLY A 55 11.59 3.54 -19.89
C GLY A 55 12.84 4.32 -19.46
N ARG A 56 13.68 3.67 -18.63
CA ARG A 56 14.78 4.31 -17.91
C ARG A 56 15.82 4.99 -18.81
N LEU A 57 16.27 4.30 -19.87
CA LEU A 57 17.29 4.82 -20.79
C LEU A 57 16.80 6.08 -21.51
N VAL A 58 15.58 6.04 -22.05
CA VAL A 58 14.95 7.17 -22.74
C VAL A 58 14.75 8.34 -21.79
N GLY A 59 14.31 8.08 -20.55
CA GLY A 59 14.17 9.09 -19.51
C GLY A 59 15.50 9.78 -19.15
N ILE A 60 16.60 9.03 -19.01
CA ILE A 60 17.93 9.60 -18.72
C ILE A 60 18.39 10.51 -19.86
N LEU A 61 18.26 10.07 -21.12
CA LEU A 61 18.62 10.89 -22.28
C LEU A 61 17.74 12.14 -22.40
N ALA A 62 16.46 12.03 -22.07
CA ALA A 62 15.55 13.17 -21.99
C ALA A 62 16.04 14.20 -20.95
N VAL A 63 16.42 13.76 -19.74
CA VAL A 63 17.01 14.63 -18.70
C VAL A 63 18.24 15.35 -19.23
N LEU A 64 19.20 14.61 -19.81
CA LEU A 64 20.45 15.18 -20.32
C LEU A 64 20.19 16.22 -21.42
N SER A 65 19.26 15.94 -22.32
CA SER A 65 18.91 16.85 -23.41
C SER A 65 18.27 18.16 -22.92
N GLU A 66 17.37 18.10 -21.94
CA GLU A 66 16.73 19.30 -21.38
C GLU A 66 17.67 20.08 -20.45
N ALA A 67 18.51 19.37 -19.69
CA ALA A 67 19.57 19.96 -18.88
C ALA A 67 20.55 20.74 -19.76
N GLY A 68 21.00 20.14 -20.87
CA GLY A 68 21.90 20.78 -21.83
C GLY A 68 21.34 22.08 -22.40
N LYS A 69 20.03 22.13 -22.71
CA LYS A 69 19.38 23.37 -23.17
C LYS A 69 19.38 24.47 -22.10
N GLY A 70 19.08 24.11 -20.85
CA GLY A 70 19.13 25.05 -19.72
C GLY A 70 20.52 25.64 -19.50
N ILE A 71 21.54 24.78 -19.50
CA ILE A 71 22.95 25.17 -19.35
C ILE A 71 23.39 26.06 -20.52
N ALA A 72 23.06 25.68 -21.76
CA ALA A 72 23.43 26.44 -22.95
C ALA A 72 22.85 27.86 -22.95
N ALA A 73 21.59 28.04 -22.51
CA ALA A 73 20.98 29.36 -22.41
C ALA A 73 21.71 30.27 -21.42
N VAL A 74 22.13 29.74 -20.27
CA VAL A 74 22.88 30.49 -19.25
C VAL A 74 24.29 30.82 -19.75
N LEU A 75 25.00 29.87 -20.37
CA LEU A 75 26.32 30.12 -20.93
C LEU A 75 26.30 31.15 -22.06
N LEU A 76 25.25 31.13 -22.90
CA LEU A 76 25.05 32.13 -23.95
C LEU A 76 24.87 33.53 -23.34
N ALA A 77 24.04 33.67 -22.31
CA ALA A 77 23.87 34.93 -21.61
C ALA A 77 25.17 35.42 -20.96
N ARG A 78 25.90 34.53 -20.28
CA ARG A 78 27.17 34.83 -19.62
C ARG A 78 28.26 35.27 -20.61
N TYR A 79 28.25 34.74 -21.83
CA TYR A 79 29.20 35.12 -22.87
C TYR A 79 29.03 36.59 -23.30
N PHE A 80 27.79 37.05 -23.48
CA PHE A 80 27.51 38.44 -23.89
C PHE A 80 27.45 39.42 -22.71
N PHE A 81 27.12 38.93 -21.52
CA PHE A 81 26.88 39.71 -20.31
C PHE A 81 27.65 39.15 -19.10
N PRO A 82 28.99 39.15 -19.12
CA PRO A 82 29.80 38.48 -18.09
C PRO A 82 29.68 39.12 -16.71
N THR A 83 29.31 40.40 -16.63
CA THR A 83 29.15 41.15 -15.37
C THR A 83 27.69 41.35 -14.96
N GLU A 84 26.72 40.92 -15.76
CA GLU A 84 25.30 41.12 -15.53
C GLU A 84 24.55 39.77 -15.49
N PRO A 85 24.61 39.04 -14.35
CA PRO A 85 24.02 37.70 -14.23
C PRO A 85 22.48 37.70 -14.28
N THR A 86 21.84 38.87 -14.27
CA THR A 86 20.40 39.03 -14.52
C THR A 86 20.00 38.54 -15.92
N TRP A 87 20.88 38.68 -16.92
CA TRP A 87 20.63 38.18 -18.27
C TRP A 87 20.54 36.65 -18.34
N GLU A 88 21.18 35.94 -17.40
CA GLU A 88 21.07 34.49 -17.31
C GLU A 88 19.64 34.08 -16.91
N LEU A 89 19.01 34.80 -15.98
CA LEU A 89 17.61 34.57 -15.59
C LEU A 89 16.65 34.97 -16.71
N ILE A 90 16.92 36.06 -17.43
CA ILE A 90 16.15 36.47 -18.62
C ILE A 90 16.22 35.38 -19.69
N ALA A 91 17.40 34.81 -19.95
CA ALA A 91 17.57 33.72 -20.90
C ALA A 91 16.78 32.47 -20.50
N LEU A 92 16.73 32.13 -19.20
CA LEU A 92 15.90 31.04 -18.70
C LEU A 92 14.40 31.33 -18.87
N ILE A 93 13.94 32.56 -18.61
CA ILE A 93 12.54 32.96 -18.86
C ILE A 93 12.19 32.78 -20.35
N MET A 94 13.03 33.30 -21.25
CA MET A 94 12.81 33.18 -22.70
C MET A 94 12.83 31.72 -23.16
N LEU A 95 13.70 30.89 -22.58
CA LEU A 95 13.74 29.46 -22.85
C LEU A 95 12.47 28.74 -22.40
N VAL A 96 11.97 29.04 -21.20
CA VAL A 96 10.72 28.45 -20.68
C VAL A 96 9.53 28.87 -21.53
N MET A 97 9.45 30.14 -21.93
CA MET A 97 8.44 30.65 -22.86
C MET A 97 8.42 29.85 -24.16
N GLY A 98 9.59 29.65 -24.78
CA GLY A 98 9.72 28.81 -25.97
C GLY A 98 9.31 27.35 -25.73
N ARG A 99 9.72 26.78 -24.59
CA ARG A 99 9.36 25.41 -24.22
C ARG A 99 7.85 25.22 -24.08
N TYR A 100 7.16 26.22 -23.54
CA TYR A 100 5.71 26.20 -23.40
C TYR A 100 4.99 26.34 -24.75
N TRP A 101 5.25 27.42 -25.50
CA TRP A 101 4.50 27.72 -26.73
C TRP A 101 4.82 26.80 -27.90
N LEU A 102 6.10 26.44 -28.08
CA LEU A 102 6.55 25.64 -29.21
C LEU A 102 6.69 24.16 -28.83
N GLY A 103 7.27 23.91 -27.65
CA GLY A 103 7.64 22.56 -27.20
C GLY A 103 6.57 21.80 -26.43
N LYS A 104 5.44 22.44 -26.10
CA LYS A 104 4.34 21.91 -25.27
C LYS A 104 4.82 21.25 -23.95
N GLY A 105 5.85 21.82 -23.33
CA GLY A 105 6.41 21.31 -22.09
C GLY A 105 6.58 22.41 -21.04
N ALA A 106 6.72 22.01 -19.78
CA ALA A 106 6.83 22.96 -18.66
C ALA A 106 8.22 23.60 -18.50
N GLY A 107 9.29 22.95 -18.97
CA GLY A 107 10.66 23.49 -18.90
C GLY A 107 11.34 23.40 -17.54
N THR A 108 10.81 22.58 -16.63
CA THR A 108 11.33 22.45 -15.25
C THR A 108 12.78 22.02 -15.21
N THR A 109 13.14 20.94 -15.90
CA THR A 109 14.50 20.40 -15.97
C THR A 109 15.48 21.44 -16.53
N ASN A 110 15.08 22.21 -17.52
CA ASN A 110 15.90 23.26 -18.13
C ASN A 110 16.19 24.37 -17.11
N VAL A 111 15.16 24.82 -16.38
CA VAL A 111 15.34 25.84 -15.34
C VAL A 111 16.19 25.32 -14.21
N VAL A 112 15.96 24.09 -13.73
CA VAL A 112 16.74 23.52 -12.64
C VAL A 112 18.23 23.49 -12.97
N TRP A 113 18.61 22.93 -14.12
CA TRP A 113 20.02 22.81 -14.50
C TRP A 113 20.63 24.14 -14.95
N GLY A 114 19.86 25.01 -15.59
CA GLY A 114 20.30 26.38 -15.86
C GLY A 114 20.58 27.15 -14.58
N PHE A 115 19.68 27.06 -13.60
CA PHE A 115 19.82 27.72 -12.30
C PHE A 115 21.02 27.20 -11.49
N VAL A 116 21.33 25.90 -11.61
CA VAL A 116 22.57 25.31 -11.05
C VAL A 116 23.82 25.98 -11.61
N VAL A 117 23.85 26.29 -12.91
CA VAL A 117 24.98 26.99 -13.54
C VAL A 117 24.98 28.50 -13.21
N HIS A 118 23.81 29.09 -13.04
CA HIS A 118 23.65 30.49 -12.62
C HIS A 118 24.19 30.70 -11.21
N ASP A 119 23.73 29.91 -10.25
CA ASP A 119 24.17 29.97 -8.86
C ASP A 119 24.11 28.59 -8.18
N LEU A 120 25.28 27.95 -8.08
CA LEU A 120 25.45 26.61 -7.53
C LEU A 120 25.04 26.53 -6.05
N VAL A 121 25.40 27.53 -5.25
CA VAL A 121 25.17 27.48 -3.80
C VAL A 121 23.71 27.83 -3.48
N ALA A 122 23.07 28.72 -4.25
CA ALA A 122 21.63 28.96 -4.12
C ALA A 122 20.85 27.70 -4.51
N SER A 123 21.24 27.05 -5.60
CA SER A 123 20.66 25.78 -6.04
C SER A 123 20.79 24.69 -4.99
N PHE A 124 21.97 24.54 -4.37
CA PHE A 124 22.19 23.59 -3.28
C PHE A 124 21.24 23.82 -2.10
N LEU A 125 21.09 25.09 -1.66
CA LEU A 125 20.17 25.42 -0.57
C LEU A 125 18.70 25.15 -0.95
N ILE A 126 18.30 25.46 -2.19
CA ILE A 126 16.96 25.14 -2.71
C ILE A 126 16.73 23.63 -2.67
N PHE A 127 17.67 22.83 -3.15
CA PHE A 127 17.55 21.37 -3.14
C PHE A 127 17.52 20.80 -1.73
N LEU A 128 18.36 21.29 -0.82
CA LEU A 128 18.41 20.83 0.56
C LEU A 128 17.08 21.09 1.28
N ILE A 129 16.62 22.33 1.28
CA ILE A 129 15.38 22.75 1.95
C ILE A 129 14.17 22.10 1.25
N GLY A 130 14.16 22.06 -0.07
CA GLY A 130 13.12 21.42 -0.86
C GLY A 130 13.01 19.92 -0.58
N SER A 131 14.13 19.21 -0.45
CA SER A 131 14.16 17.77 -0.14
C SER A 131 13.67 17.48 1.29
N ILE A 132 14.09 18.29 2.27
CA ILE A 132 13.60 18.18 3.65
C ILE A 132 12.09 18.45 3.70
N SER A 133 11.64 19.53 3.07
CA SER A 133 10.22 19.90 3.00
C SER A 133 9.38 18.81 2.32
N PHE A 134 9.86 18.23 1.22
CA PHE A 134 9.20 17.11 0.55
C PHE A 134 9.14 15.85 1.43
N THR A 135 10.21 15.54 2.18
CA THR A 135 10.27 14.38 3.07
C THR A 135 9.24 14.49 4.21
N ILE A 136 9.00 15.70 4.72
CA ILE A 136 8.06 15.99 5.81
C ILE A 136 6.62 16.04 5.30
N LEU A 137 6.35 16.85 4.29
CA LEU A 137 4.98 17.11 3.83
C LEU A 137 4.44 15.96 2.96
N ARG A 138 5.32 15.24 2.26
CA ARG A 138 5.00 14.19 1.28
C ARG A 138 3.95 14.60 0.23
N ASP A 139 3.68 15.90 0.07
CA ASP A 139 2.80 16.45 -0.96
C ASP A 139 3.63 17.10 -2.08
N ARG A 140 3.47 16.55 -3.28
CA ARG A 140 4.15 16.99 -4.49
C ARG A 140 3.70 18.39 -4.95
N LYS A 141 2.42 18.74 -4.78
CA LYS A 141 1.91 20.06 -5.21
C LYS A 141 2.48 21.15 -4.33
N SER A 142 2.44 20.96 -3.01
CA SER A 142 3.08 21.86 -2.05
C SER A 142 4.59 21.93 -2.25
N GLY A 143 5.27 20.81 -2.51
CA GLY A 143 6.70 20.80 -2.80
C GLY A 143 7.09 21.62 -4.03
N LYS A 144 6.36 21.51 -5.14
CA LYS A 144 6.60 22.32 -6.35
C LYS A 144 6.44 23.82 -6.07
N ILE A 145 5.36 24.21 -5.38
CA ILE A 145 5.12 25.62 -5.03
C ILE A 145 6.20 26.13 -4.07
N GLY A 146 6.58 25.31 -3.09
CA GLY A 146 7.64 25.63 -2.13
C GLY A 146 8.96 25.96 -2.82
N VAL A 147 9.39 25.15 -3.79
CA VAL A 147 10.63 25.41 -4.57
C VAL A 147 10.54 26.73 -5.36
N LEU A 148 9.39 27.04 -5.97
CA LEU A 148 9.20 28.28 -6.73
C LEU A 148 9.25 29.53 -5.85
N ILE A 149 8.80 29.44 -4.58
CA ILE A 149 8.88 30.52 -3.60
C ILE A 149 10.29 30.65 -3.03
N LEU A 150 10.94 29.51 -2.79
CA LEU A 150 12.26 29.45 -2.20
C LEU A 150 13.34 30.05 -3.13
N MET A 151 13.19 29.89 -4.45
CA MET A 151 14.13 30.41 -5.44
C MET A 151 14.37 31.93 -5.36
N PRO A 152 13.34 32.81 -5.44
CA PRO A 152 13.55 34.26 -5.26
C PRO A 152 13.95 34.62 -3.83
N LEU A 153 13.46 33.90 -2.82
CA LEU A 153 13.79 34.17 -1.42
C LEU A 153 15.27 33.96 -1.13
N ILE A 154 15.85 32.84 -1.58
CA ILE A 154 17.26 32.53 -1.37
C ILE A 154 18.15 33.52 -2.12
N LEU A 155 17.78 33.92 -3.35
CA LEU A 155 18.54 34.94 -4.07
C LEU A 155 18.46 36.32 -3.39
N ALA A 156 17.31 36.70 -2.86
CA ALA A 156 17.16 37.95 -2.10
C ALA A 156 18.03 37.95 -0.83
N LEU A 157 18.07 36.83 -0.10
CA LEU A 157 18.90 36.70 1.10
C LEU A 157 20.40 36.70 0.78
N ARG A 158 20.78 36.11 -0.33
CA ARG A 158 22.18 36.01 -0.74
C ARG A 158 22.74 37.29 -1.34
N TYR A 159 21.93 38.00 -2.12
CA TYR A 159 22.32 39.23 -2.80
C TYR A 159 21.38 40.38 -2.38
N PRO A 160 21.43 40.81 -1.11
CA PRO A 160 20.49 41.81 -0.59
C PRO A 160 20.62 43.18 -1.27
N GLN A 161 21.78 43.46 -1.88
CA GLN A 161 22.05 44.70 -2.62
C GLN A 161 21.62 44.66 -4.08
N ASP A 162 21.22 43.49 -4.60
CA ASP A 162 20.86 43.28 -6.01
C ASP A 162 19.45 42.67 -6.10
N SER A 163 18.45 43.53 -5.87
CA SER A 163 17.03 43.14 -5.89
C SER A 163 16.57 42.63 -7.26
N SER A 164 17.28 42.97 -8.34
CA SER A 164 16.93 42.59 -9.71
C SER A 164 16.96 41.08 -9.91
N ARG A 165 17.88 40.35 -9.26
CA ARG A 165 17.96 38.88 -9.32
C ARG A 165 16.76 38.22 -8.67
N ALA A 166 16.38 38.71 -7.48
CA ALA A 166 15.22 38.19 -6.75
C ALA A 166 13.93 38.45 -7.54
N ILE A 167 13.79 39.63 -8.15
CA ILE A 167 12.64 39.99 -8.98
C ILE A 167 12.55 39.09 -10.21
N LEU A 168 13.64 38.91 -10.97
CA LEU A 168 13.65 38.04 -12.15
C LEU A 168 13.41 36.56 -11.78
N ALA A 169 13.95 36.09 -10.66
CA ALA A 169 13.66 34.77 -10.14
C ALA A 169 12.18 34.64 -9.74
N ALA A 170 11.56 35.67 -9.16
CA ALA A 170 10.14 35.65 -8.85
C ALA A 170 9.29 35.60 -10.13
N ILE A 171 9.66 36.35 -11.16
CA ILE A 171 9.00 36.30 -12.47
C ILE A 171 9.11 34.91 -13.09
N LEU A 172 10.30 34.31 -13.09
CA LEU A 172 10.52 32.94 -13.56
C LEU A 172 9.71 31.92 -12.76
N GLY A 173 9.66 32.08 -11.44
CA GLY A 173 8.87 31.24 -10.54
C GLY A 173 7.37 31.33 -10.80
N LEU A 174 6.85 32.55 -10.99
CA LEU A 174 5.45 32.81 -11.35
C LEU A 174 5.10 32.23 -12.72
N LEU A 175 5.99 32.37 -13.70
CA LEU A 175 5.81 31.79 -15.03
C LEU A 175 5.70 30.26 -14.95
N LEU A 176 6.63 29.59 -14.27
CA LEU A 176 6.58 28.14 -14.06
C LEU A 176 5.31 27.71 -13.31
N GLY A 177 4.94 28.44 -12.25
CA GLY A 177 3.74 28.18 -11.48
C GLY A 177 2.46 28.31 -12.31
N TRP A 178 2.40 29.29 -13.21
CA TRP A 178 1.30 29.45 -14.17
C TRP A 178 1.25 28.29 -15.17
N ILE A 179 2.41 27.88 -15.72
CA ILE A 179 2.51 26.76 -16.66
C ILE A 179 2.06 25.44 -16.00
N TYR A 180 2.44 25.19 -14.74
CA TYR A 180 2.03 23.99 -14.00
C TYR A 180 0.52 23.85 -13.83
N ARG A 181 -0.22 24.97 -13.87
CA ARG A 181 -1.70 24.94 -13.83
C ARG A 181 -2.33 24.67 -15.20
N LYS A 182 -1.58 24.80 -16.29
CA LYS A 182 -2.05 24.68 -17.67
C LYS A 182 -1.67 23.36 -18.34
N ILE A 183 -0.55 22.75 -17.95
CA ILE A 183 -0.06 21.51 -18.53
C ILE A 183 -0.31 20.33 -17.57
N PRO A 184 -1.00 19.26 -18.01
CA PRO A 184 -1.16 18.04 -17.22
C PRO A 184 0.18 17.30 -17.02
N ASP A 185 0.33 16.60 -15.91
CA ASP A 185 1.59 15.95 -15.54
C ASP A 185 1.47 14.43 -15.65
N ASP A 186 2.34 13.79 -16.46
CA ASP A 186 2.31 12.33 -16.68
C ASP A 186 2.63 11.52 -15.42
N LEU A 187 3.17 12.15 -14.38
CA LEU A 187 3.29 11.54 -13.05
C LEU A 187 1.93 11.26 -12.41
N ASP A 188 0.82 11.82 -12.92
CA ASP A 188 -0.55 11.56 -12.48
C ASP A 188 -1.20 10.34 -13.20
N LEU A 189 -0.49 9.67 -14.14
CA LEU A 189 -0.96 8.44 -14.84
C LEU A 189 -0.67 7.10 -14.09
N PRO A 190 -1.61 6.12 -14.07
CA PRO A 190 -1.52 4.92 -13.23
C PRO A 190 -0.19 4.14 -13.30
N SER A 191 0.41 3.81 -12.15
CA SER A 191 1.71 3.14 -12.08
C SER A 191 1.73 1.69 -12.60
N GLN A 192 0.55 1.08 -12.74
CA GLN A 192 0.40 -0.31 -13.23
C GLN A 192 0.76 -0.46 -14.71
N GLU A 193 0.68 0.61 -15.51
CA GLU A 193 1.03 0.60 -16.93
C GLU A 193 2.52 0.91 -17.18
N VAL A 194 3.28 1.25 -16.12
CA VAL A 194 4.70 1.59 -16.22
C VAL A 194 5.54 0.32 -16.31
N LYS A 195 6.51 0.27 -17.25
CA LYS A 195 7.47 -0.83 -17.36
C LYS A 195 8.31 -0.99 -16.07
N GLY A 196 8.46 -2.24 -15.61
CA GLY A 196 8.87 -2.64 -14.25
C GLY A 196 9.99 -1.85 -13.56
N GLU A 197 11.09 -1.49 -14.24
CA GLU A 197 12.19 -0.76 -13.60
C GLU A 197 11.83 0.68 -13.21
N SER A 198 10.94 1.34 -13.97
CA SER A 198 10.52 2.72 -13.72
C SER A 198 9.41 2.82 -12.67
N GLN A 199 8.76 1.71 -12.29
CA GLN A 199 7.65 1.69 -11.34
C GLN A 199 8.05 2.13 -9.93
N ARG A 200 9.24 1.75 -9.44
CA ARG A 200 9.71 2.14 -8.10
C ARG A 200 9.94 3.64 -8.01
N VAL A 201 10.54 4.21 -9.06
CA VAL A 201 10.82 5.65 -9.17
C VAL A 201 9.51 6.45 -9.25
N PHE A 202 8.55 5.99 -10.06
CA PHE A 202 7.22 6.60 -10.16
C PHE A 202 6.44 6.55 -8.83
N ARG A 203 6.50 5.44 -8.09
CA ARG A 203 5.91 5.32 -6.75
C ARG A 203 6.52 6.31 -5.77
N PHE A 204 7.85 6.49 -5.80
CA PHE A 204 8.54 7.43 -4.92
C PHE A 204 8.17 8.90 -5.22
N PHE A 205 8.05 9.29 -6.49
CA PHE A 205 7.80 10.69 -6.88
C PHE A 205 6.32 11.11 -6.83
N ARG A 206 5.36 10.19 -6.74
CA ARG A 206 3.93 10.52 -6.68
C ARG A 206 3.51 11.14 -5.36
N GLY A 207 4.20 10.90 -4.25
CA GLY A 207 3.77 11.38 -2.94
C GLY A 207 2.45 10.75 -2.44
N ASP A 208 1.73 10.03 -3.29
CA ASP A 208 0.67 9.12 -2.88
C ASP A 208 1.29 8.13 -1.89
N ARG A 209 0.91 8.25 -0.61
CA ARG A 209 1.14 7.19 0.37
C ARG A 209 0.64 5.91 -0.29
N ALA A 210 1.56 5.01 -0.62
CA ALA A 210 1.24 3.81 -1.37
C ALA A 210 0.06 3.13 -0.65
N ILE A 211 -1.05 2.94 -1.36
CA ILE A 211 -2.22 2.28 -0.79
C ILE A 211 -1.76 0.91 -0.31
N VAL A 212 -1.80 0.71 1.01
CA VAL A 212 -1.37 -0.53 1.64
C VAL A 212 -2.50 -1.54 1.49
N SER A 213 -2.18 -2.73 1.00
CA SER A 213 -3.14 -3.79 0.73
C SER A 213 -2.79 -5.08 1.49
N LEU A 214 -3.77 -5.98 1.61
CA LEU A 214 -3.52 -7.32 2.14
C LEU A 214 -2.67 -8.20 1.19
N ASP A 215 -2.40 -7.74 -0.03
CA ASP A 215 -1.46 -8.38 -0.96
C ASP A 215 0.02 -8.06 -0.62
N ASP A 216 0.25 -7.03 0.19
CA ASP A 216 1.58 -6.65 0.64
C ASP A 216 2.04 -7.49 1.84
N LYS A 217 3.36 -7.53 2.10
CA LYS A 217 3.88 -8.07 3.34
C LYS A 217 3.73 -7.03 4.46
N LEU A 218 2.84 -7.33 5.40
CA LEU A 218 2.48 -6.43 6.49
C LEU A 218 3.13 -6.84 7.81
N ASP A 219 3.49 -5.84 8.61
CA ASP A 219 4.09 -6.00 9.94
C ASP A 219 3.04 -5.68 11.02
N ALA A 220 2.79 -6.63 11.91
CA ALA A 220 1.82 -6.51 13.00
C ALA A 220 2.09 -5.31 13.92
N GLN A 221 3.36 -4.89 14.07
CA GLN A 221 3.71 -3.71 14.87
C GLN A 221 3.26 -2.39 14.23
N GLN A 222 3.00 -2.39 12.92
CA GLN A 222 2.63 -1.20 12.15
C GLN A 222 1.13 -1.17 11.82
N VAL A 223 0.56 -2.32 11.45
CA VAL A 223 -0.83 -2.41 10.98
C VAL A 223 -1.77 -3.14 11.94
N GLY A 224 -1.27 -3.59 13.09
CA GLY A 224 -2.01 -4.43 14.03
C GLY A 224 -2.05 -5.90 13.59
N GLN A 225 -2.41 -6.76 14.54
CA GLN A 225 -2.33 -8.22 14.35
C GLN A 225 -3.30 -8.72 13.28
N LYS A 226 -4.54 -8.23 13.27
CA LYS A 226 -5.60 -8.71 12.37
C LYS A 226 -5.24 -8.54 10.89
N ALA A 227 -4.82 -7.34 10.51
CA ALA A 227 -4.39 -7.06 9.14
C ALA A 227 -3.14 -7.86 8.75
N ALA A 228 -2.16 -7.99 9.67
CA ALA A 228 -0.95 -8.76 9.41
C ALA A 228 -1.24 -10.26 9.22
N THR A 229 -2.07 -10.86 10.08
CA THR A 229 -2.50 -12.25 9.97
C THR A 229 -3.23 -12.51 8.65
N LEU A 230 -4.16 -11.64 8.26
CA LEU A 230 -4.89 -11.80 6.99
C LEU A 230 -3.97 -11.68 5.76
N ALA A 231 -3.01 -10.76 5.78
CA ALA A 231 -2.02 -10.66 4.71
C ALA A 231 -1.13 -11.91 4.65
N GLN A 232 -0.73 -12.46 5.79
CA GLN A 232 0.04 -13.71 5.87
C GLN A 232 -0.76 -14.91 5.32
N LEU A 233 -2.03 -15.05 5.72
CA LEU A 233 -2.91 -16.09 5.21
C LEU A 233 -3.10 -15.98 3.69
N LYS A 234 -3.25 -14.76 3.17
CA LYS A 234 -3.34 -14.52 1.73
C LYS A 234 -2.06 -14.92 0.99
N GLN A 235 -0.88 -14.68 1.57
CA GLN A 235 0.41 -15.14 1.04
C GLN A 235 0.53 -16.68 1.03
N TRP A 236 -0.13 -17.36 1.97
CA TRP A 236 -0.27 -18.83 1.96
C TRP A 236 -1.38 -19.34 1.03
N CYS A 237 -1.91 -18.47 0.17
CA CYS A 237 -2.94 -18.78 -0.83
C CYS A 237 -4.29 -19.19 -0.22
N TYR A 238 -4.58 -18.82 1.04
CA TYR A 238 -5.93 -18.94 1.56
C TYR A 238 -6.86 -17.92 0.91
N PRO A 239 -8.14 -18.27 0.72
CA PRO A 239 -9.14 -17.40 0.12
C PRO A 239 -9.56 -16.28 1.08
N ILE A 240 -8.81 -15.18 1.07
CA ILE A 240 -9.08 -13.98 1.86
C ILE A 240 -9.75 -12.91 0.97
N PRO A 241 -10.84 -12.26 1.43
CA PRO A 241 -11.45 -11.16 0.69
C PRO A 241 -10.45 -10.04 0.39
N PRO A 242 -10.54 -9.37 -0.78
CA PRO A 242 -9.74 -8.19 -1.07
C PRO A 242 -9.80 -7.16 0.06
N GLY A 243 -8.66 -6.56 0.40
CA GLY A 243 -8.59 -5.65 1.53
C GLY A 243 -7.42 -4.68 1.47
N TRP A 244 -7.61 -3.58 2.19
CA TRP A 244 -6.73 -2.43 2.27
C TRP A 244 -6.57 -2.00 3.72
N VAL A 245 -5.43 -1.41 4.01
CA VAL A 245 -5.11 -0.94 5.36
C VAL A 245 -4.87 0.56 5.29
N LEU A 246 -5.54 1.30 6.18
CA LEU A 246 -5.22 2.68 6.49
C LEU A 246 -4.29 2.70 7.70
N PRO A 247 -2.99 3.03 7.52
CA PRO A 247 -2.06 3.12 8.62
C PRO A 247 -2.47 4.19 9.65
N PRO A 248 -1.99 4.08 10.89
CA PRO A 248 -2.36 5.04 11.91
C PRO A 248 -1.84 6.45 11.60
N GLY A 249 -2.72 7.45 11.73
CA GLY A 249 -2.39 8.84 11.40
C GLY A 249 -2.40 9.18 9.91
N ASP A 250 -2.75 8.22 9.04
CA ASP A 250 -2.84 8.48 7.62
C ASP A 250 -4.16 9.16 7.19
N ASP A 251 -4.09 9.96 6.12
CA ASP A 251 -5.27 10.56 5.49
C ASP A 251 -6.03 9.50 4.71
N ALA A 252 -7.32 9.33 5.02
CA ALA A 252 -8.20 8.38 4.35
C ALA A 252 -8.62 8.83 2.95
N THR A 253 -8.48 10.12 2.61
CA THR A 253 -8.99 10.70 1.36
C THR A 253 -8.49 9.98 0.09
N PRO A 254 -7.19 9.63 -0.06
CA PRO A 254 -6.71 8.91 -1.24
C PRO A 254 -7.31 7.51 -1.34
N LEU A 255 -7.44 6.81 -0.22
CA LEU A 255 -8.04 5.47 -0.15
C LEU A 255 -9.52 5.51 -0.53
N ILE A 256 -10.28 6.46 0.02
CA ILE A 256 -11.71 6.63 -0.29
C ILE A 256 -11.93 6.92 -1.78
N LYS A 257 -11.05 7.71 -2.42
CA LYS A 257 -11.13 7.99 -3.86
C LYS A 257 -10.75 6.80 -4.73
N TYR A 258 -9.86 5.95 -4.23
CA TYR A 258 -9.43 4.75 -4.94
C TYR A 258 -10.49 3.64 -4.89
N LEU A 259 -11.18 3.49 -3.76
CA LEU A 259 -12.17 2.43 -3.56
C LEU A 259 -13.48 2.75 -4.27
N ASN A 260 -13.90 1.85 -5.16
CA ASN A 260 -15.19 1.95 -5.83
C ASN A 260 -16.31 1.39 -4.93
N VAL A 261 -16.73 2.19 -3.94
CA VAL A 261 -17.76 1.78 -2.98
C VAL A 261 -19.14 1.86 -3.63
N SER A 262 -19.89 0.75 -3.60
CA SER A 262 -21.25 0.68 -4.14
C SER A 262 -22.09 -0.37 -3.41
N GLU A 263 -23.42 -0.33 -3.59
CA GLU A 263 -24.33 -1.38 -3.12
C GLU A 263 -23.96 -2.78 -3.64
N ALA A 264 -23.42 -2.88 -4.86
CA ALA A 264 -22.99 -4.15 -5.44
C ALA A 264 -21.70 -4.69 -4.82
N GLN A 265 -20.87 -3.81 -4.25
CA GLN A 265 -19.58 -4.13 -3.64
C GLN A 265 -19.47 -3.44 -2.27
N PRO A 266 -20.28 -3.88 -1.28
CA PRO A 266 -20.22 -3.32 0.05
C PRO A 266 -18.86 -3.60 0.68
N LEU A 267 -18.41 -2.68 1.54
CA LEU A 267 -17.18 -2.83 2.30
C LEU A 267 -17.48 -3.08 3.79
N VAL A 268 -16.51 -3.69 4.46
CA VAL A 268 -16.43 -3.79 5.90
C VAL A 268 -15.22 -3.01 6.40
N VAL A 269 -15.39 -2.24 7.46
CA VAL A 269 -14.35 -1.43 8.10
C VAL A 269 -14.13 -1.97 9.51
N ARG A 270 -12.93 -2.48 9.78
CA ARG A 270 -12.55 -3.18 11.02
C ARG A 270 -11.39 -2.47 11.68
N SER A 271 -11.34 -2.58 12.99
CA SER A 271 -10.18 -2.25 13.80
C SER A 271 -9.08 -3.30 13.61
N SER A 272 -7.83 -2.82 13.59
CA SER A 272 -6.62 -3.64 13.65
C SER A 272 -5.60 -2.91 14.53
N ALA A 273 -5.69 -3.12 15.85
CA ALA A 273 -4.79 -2.52 16.82
C ALA A 273 -3.54 -3.39 17.07
N VAL A 274 -2.44 -2.73 17.45
CA VAL A 274 -1.22 -3.42 17.87
C VAL A 274 -1.48 -4.14 19.19
N GLY A 275 -1.23 -5.44 19.24
CA GLY A 275 -1.52 -6.26 20.42
C GLY A 275 -3.01 -6.50 20.68
N GLU A 276 -3.88 -6.30 19.69
CA GLU A 276 -5.33 -6.59 19.80
C GLU A 276 -5.60 -8.06 20.11
N ASP A 277 -4.96 -8.98 19.39
CA ASP A 277 -5.08 -10.41 19.58
C ASP A 277 -3.69 -11.02 19.75
N SER A 278 -3.58 -11.99 20.66
CA SER A 278 -2.38 -12.78 20.92
C SER A 278 -2.75 -14.18 21.40
N GLU A 279 -1.77 -15.06 21.57
CA GLU A 279 -1.98 -16.38 22.17
C GLU A 279 -2.53 -16.33 23.61
N PHE A 280 -2.38 -15.18 24.30
CA PHE A 280 -2.73 -15.03 25.71
C PHE A 280 -3.89 -14.06 25.96
N ALA A 281 -4.33 -13.31 24.95
CA ALA A 281 -5.37 -12.29 25.09
C ALA A 281 -6.13 -12.08 23.78
N SER A 282 -7.45 -11.90 23.89
CA SER A 282 -8.35 -11.62 22.77
C SER A 282 -9.13 -10.34 23.05
N ALA A 283 -9.22 -9.44 22.08
CA ALA A 283 -9.97 -8.18 22.20
C ALA A 283 -11.40 -8.31 21.63
N ALA A 284 -11.97 -9.51 21.64
CA ALA A 284 -13.32 -9.76 21.17
C ALA A 284 -14.33 -8.77 21.79
N GLY A 285 -15.03 -8.01 20.95
CA GLY A 285 -16.03 -7.03 21.37
C GLY A 285 -15.49 -5.72 21.97
N VAL A 286 -14.17 -5.54 22.08
CA VAL A 286 -13.55 -4.33 22.65
C VAL A 286 -13.55 -3.18 21.65
N TYR A 287 -13.17 -3.46 20.40
CA TYR A 287 -13.10 -2.48 19.33
C TYR A 287 -14.30 -2.59 18.38
N GLN A 288 -14.55 -1.52 17.61
CA GLN A 288 -15.70 -1.46 16.72
C GLN A 288 -15.35 -1.96 15.31
N SER A 289 -16.34 -2.59 14.66
CA SER A 289 -16.35 -2.87 13.22
C SER A 289 -17.67 -2.34 12.64
N VAL A 290 -17.62 -1.80 11.43
CA VAL A 290 -18.78 -1.26 10.69
C VAL A 290 -18.92 -2.05 9.41
N LEU A 291 -20.10 -2.61 9.20
CA LEU A 291 -20.42 -3.48 8.08
C LEU A 291 -21.32 -2.75 7.08
N HIS A 292 -21.47 -3.31 5.89
CA HIS A 292 -22.38 -2.84 4.85
C HIS A 292 -22.16 -1.38 4.47
N VAL A 293 -20.90 -1.01 4.23
CA VAL A 293 -20.53 0.34 3.80
C VAL A 293 -20.64 0.44 2.29
N THR A 294 -21.63 1.19 1.80
CA THR A 294 -22.00 1.21 0.36
C THR A 294 -21.79 2.56 -0.33
N SER A 295 -21.27 3.58 0.37
CA SER A 295 -20.95 4.88 -0.22
C SER A 295 -19.62 5.46 0.30
N PRO A 296 -18.96 6.36 -0.46
CA PRO A 296 -17.75 7.05 0.01
C PRO A 296 -17.94 7.85 1.30
N TYR A 297 -19.12 8.47 1.48
CA TYR A 297 -19.47 9.19 2.70
C TYR A 297 -19.59 8.24 3.89
N ALA A 298 -20.32 7.13 3.72
CA ALA A 298 -20.43 6.09 4.75
C ALA A 298 -19.07 5.47 5.09
N LEU A 299 -18.16 5.34 4.11
CA LEU A 299 -16.80 4.87 4.34
C LEU A 299 -16.00 5.83 5.22
N GLN A 300 -16.10 7.13 4.98
CA GLN A 300 -15.45 8.13 5.82
C GLN A 300 -16.00 8.12 7.27
N GLU A 301 -17.31 8.03 7.43
CA GLU A 301 -17.94 7.90 8.76
C GLU A 301 -17.52 6.60 9.46
N ALA A 302 -17.52 5.48 8.74
CA ALA A 302 -17.12 4.18 9.28
C ALA A 302 -15.66 4.19 9.77
N ILE A 303 -14.73 4.76 8.99
CA ILE A 303 -13.33 4.93 9.39
C ILE A 303 -13.24 5.76 10.67
N THR A 304 -14.00 6.85 10.75
CA THR A 304 -14.02 7.74 11.92
C THR A 304 -14.54 7.02 13.16
N LEU A 305 -15.63 6.27 13.04
CA LEU A 305 -16.22 5.48 14.14
C LEU A 305 -15.27 4.39 14.64
N VAL A 306 -14.62 3.67 13.72
CA VAL A 306 -13.65 2.65 14.07
C VAL A 306 -12.46 3.28 14.80
N LEU A 307 -11.86 4.34 14.27
CA LEU A 307 -10.76 5.05 14.94
C LEU A 307 -11.17 5.60 16.32
N ALA A 308 -12.38 6.12 16.46
CA ALA A 308 -12.89 6.61 17.75
C ALA A 308 -13.05 5.50 18.79
N SER A 309 -13.32 4.26 18.36
CA SER A 309 -13.45 3.11 19.28
C SER A 309 -12.17 2.83 20.08
N TYR A 310 -11.00 3.15 19.53
CA TYR A 310 -9.72 2.98 20.21
C TYR A 310 -9.59 3.78 21.52
N ARG A 311 -10.30 4.92 21.61
CA ARG A 311 -10.29 5.82 22.77
C ARG A 311 -11.44 5.58 23.75
N LYS A 312 -12.31 4.60 23.50
CA LYS A 312 -13.40 4.29 24.44
C LYS A 312 -12.83 3.79 25.77
N PRO A 313 -13.47 4.10 26.92
CA PRO A 313 -12.99 3.67 28.24
C PRO A 313 -12.75 2.16 28.35
N VAL A 314 -13.62 1.34 27.76
CA VAL A 314 -13.48 -0.12 27.72
C VAL A 314 -12.20 -0.55 26.98
N ALA A 315 -11.87 0.10 25.87
CA ALA A 315 -10.66 -0.20 25.10
C ALA A 315 -9.39 0.26 25.84
N ALA A 316 -9.44 1.42 26.50
CA ALA A 316 -8.35 1.90 27.33
C ALA A 316 -8.08 0.98 28.53
N GLN A 317 -9.14 0.54 29.22
CA GLN A 317 -9.04 -0.40 30.34
C GLN A 317 -8.48 -1.74 29.87
N TYR A 318 -8.97 -2.29 28.76
CA TYR A 318 -8.46 -3.53 28.18
C TYR A 318 -6.95 -3.46 27.91
N ARG A 319 -6.46 -2.34 27.34
CA ARG A 319 -5.02 -2.15 27.11
C ARG A 319 -4.23 -2.06 28.41
N GLN A 320 -4.78 -1.40 29.45
CA GLN A 320 -4.13 -1.35 30.76
C GLN A 320 -4.04 -2.73 31.41
N ASP A 321 -5.15 -3.48 31.42
CA ASP A 321 -5.23 -4.82 32.04
C ASP A 321 -4.26 -5.80 31.37
N ASN A 322 -4.05 -5.67 30.06
CA ASN A 322 -3.15 -6.51 29.27
C ASN A 322 -1.75 -5.91 29.08
N SER A 323 -1.42 -4.81 29.75
CA SER A 323 -0.11 -4.12 29.64
C SER A 323 0.29 -3.78 28.20
N LEU A 324 -0.69 -3.43 27.37
CA LEU A 324 -0.50 -3.09 25.96
C LEU A 324 -0.12 -1.62 25.78
N PRO A 325 0.78 -1.30 24.83
CA PRO A 325 1.24 0.07 24.63
C PRO A 325 0.16 0.91 23.94
N ASP A 326 -0.06 2.14 24.42
CA ASP A 326 -1.02 3.08 23.84
C ASP A 326 -0.39 3.86 22.67
N ILE A 327 -0.16 3.18 21.56
CA ILE A 327 0.52 3.76 20.39
C ILE A 327 -0.52 4.32 19.41
N SER A 328 -1.21 3.43 18.72
CA SER A 328 -2.20 3.77 17.68
C SER A 328 -2.87 2.51 17.13
N MET A 329 -3.89 2.70 16.30
CA MET A 329 -4.64 1.61 15.66
C MET A 329 -4.77 1.88 14.16
N ALA A 330 -4.53 0.85 13.36
CA ALA A 330 -4.81 0.88 11.93
C ALA A 330 -6.27 0.50 11.66
N VAL A 331 -6.76 0.91 10.49
CA VAL A 331 -8.10 0.53 10.03
C VAL A 331 -7.96 -0.43 8.86
N LEU A 332 -8.59 -1.59 8.97
CA LEU A 332 -8.68 -2.60 7.92
C LEU A 332 -9.99 -2.41 7.16
N ILE A 333 -9.93 -2.16 5.86
CA ILE A 333 -11.08 -2.05 4.97
C ILE A 333 -11.07 -3.29 4.07
N GLN A 334 -12.09 -4.14 4.12
CA GLN A 334 -12.19 -5.31 3.23
C GLN A 334 -13.47 -5.26 2.41
N GLN A 335 -13.46 -5.94 1.27
CA GLN A 335 -14.69 -6.25 0.55
C GLN A 335 -15.55 -7.18 1.42
N GLN A 336 -16.82 -6.80 1.61
CA GLN A 336 -17.77 -7.65 2.31
C GLN A 336 -18.33 -8.68 1.33
N ILE A 337 -18.06 -9.95 1.62
CA ILE A 337 -18.61 -11.09 0.89
C ILE A 337 -20.06 -11.30 1.33
N ARG A 338 -20.95 -11.52 0.37
CA ARG A 338 -22.35 -11.88 0.62
C ARG A 338 -22.43 -13.40 0.77
N GLY A 339 -22.56 -13.87 2.00
CA GLY A 339 -22.58 -15.28 2.34
C GLY A 339 -23.95 -15.92 2.16
N VAL A 340 -24.00 -17.12 1.58
CA VAL A 340 -25.13 -18.05 1.68
C VAL A 340 -25.14 -18.73 3.05
N PHE A 341 -23.95 -19.06 3.57
CA PHE A 341 -23.74 -19.53 4.94
C PHE A 341 -22.54 -18.82 5.54
N SER A 342 -22.59 -18.53 6.83
CA SER A 342 -21.46 -17.93 7.54
C SER A 342 -21.39 -18.43 8.96
N GLY A 343 -20.20 -18.38 9.55
CA GLY A 343 -19.99 -19.01 10.83
C GLY A 343 -18.64 -18.75 11.47
N VAL A 344 -18.45 -19.44 12.58
CA VAL A 344 -17.19 -19.53 13.31
C VAL A 344 -16.80 -21.01 13.38
N ALA A 345 -15.51 -21.30 13.31
CA ALA A 345 -14.98 -22.64 13.50
C ALA A 345 -13.83 -22.58 14.52
N PHE A 346 -13.89 -23.46 15.51
CA PHE A 346 -12.82 -23.67 16.47
C PHE A 346 -12.13 -24.98 16.11
N SER A 347 -10.82 -24.93 15.84
CA SER A 347 -10.05 -26.13 15.47
C SER A 347 -9.97 -27.17 16.60
N ARG A 348 -10.31 -26.77 17.83
CA ARG A 348 -10.59 -27.64 18.98
C ARG A 348 -11.82 -27.12 19.72
N ASP A 349 -12.66 -28.01 20.25
CA ASP A 349 -13.86 -27.65 21.01
C ASP A 349 -13.48 -26.86 22.29
N PRO A 350 -13.89 -25.58 22.43
CA PRO A 350 -13.54 -24.75 23.58
C PRO A 350 -14.37 -25.07 24.83
N ILE A 351 -15.49 -25.77 24.71
CA ILE A 351 -16.41 -26.12 25.80
C ILE A 351 -16.04 -27.48 26.37
N ALA A 352 -15.89 -28.48 25.49
CA ALA A 352 -15.34 -29.77 25.85
C ALA A 352 -13.81 -29.63 25.87
N GLN A 353 -13.27 -29.12 26.99
CA GLN A 353 -11.84 -28.80 27.26
C GLN A 353 -10.83 -29.96 27.04
N GLN A 354 -11.23 -31.04 26.37
CA GLN A 354 -10.55 -32.32 26.17
C GLN A 354 -10.76 -32.91 24.77
N GLY A 355 -11.43 -32.21 23.84
CA GLY A 355 -11.82 -32.76 22.53
C GLY A 355 -10.84 -32.42 21.39
N GLU A 356 -10.41 -33.45 20.66
CA GLU A 356 -9.86 -33.32 19.28
C GLU A 356 -10.94 -32.93 18.26
N ALA A 357 -12.18 -32.75 18.70
CA ALA A 357 -13.28 -32.35 17.86
C ALA A 357 -13.10 -30.91 17.38
N ILE A 358 -13.36 -30.67 16.10
CA ILE A 358 -13.49 -29.33 15.53
C ILE A 358 -14.95 -28.92 15.75
N LEU A 359 -15.17 -27.77 16.39
CA LEU A 359 -16.50 -27.21 16.59
C LEU A 359 -16.79 -26.19 15.51
N ILE A 360 -17.86 -26.40 14.74
CA ILE A 360 -18.32 -25.47 13.70
C ILE A 360 -19.67 -24.94 14.11
N GLU A 361 -19.78 -23.63 14.16
CA GLU A 361 -21.03 -22.90 14.37
C GLU A 361 -21.38 -22.15 13.10
N GLY A 362 -22.61 -22.34 12.58
CA GLY A 362 -23.01 -21.74 11.31
C GLY A 362 -24.48 -21.34 11.27
N LEU A 363 -24.78 -20.36 10.42
CA LEU A 363 -26.14 -19.92 10.11
C LEU A 363 -26.25 -19.61 8.62
N PRO A 364 -27.45 -19.75 8.02
CA PRO A 364 -27.70 -19.22 6.69
C PRO A 364 -27.56 -17.68 6.68
N GLY A 365 -27.08 -17.12 5.58
CA GLY A 365 -26.84 -15.69 5.35
C GLY A 365 -25.49 -15.17 5.85
N ASP A 366 -25.39 -13.85 5.97
CA ASP A 366 -24.13 -13.15 6.31
C ASP A 366 -23.69 -13.40 7.78
N ALA A 367 -22.36 -13.31 7.99
CA ALA A 367 -21.67 -13.54 9.27
C ALA A 367 -22.14 -12.66 10.44
N THR A 368 -22.92 -11.62 10.17
CA THR A 368 -23.49 -10.69 11.16
C THR A 368 -24.43 -11.34 12.15
N ARG A 369 -25.14 -12.38 11.73
CA ARG A 369 -26.19 -13.00 12.55
C ARG A 369 -25.63 -13.92 13.65
N VAL A 370 -24.40 -14.42 13.48
CA VAL A 370 -23.75 -15.34 14.44
C VAL A 370 -23.17 -14.57 15.63
N VAL A 371 -22.57 -13.39 15.39
CA VAL A 371 -21.84 -12.64 16.42
C VAL A 371 -22.75 -11.82 17.35
N SER A 372 -24.00 -11.55 16.96
CA SER A 372 -24.93 -10.74 17.76
C SER A 372 -25.64 -11.49 18.88
N GLY A 373 -25.52 -12.83 18.95
CA GLY A 373 -26.17 -13.67 19.95
C GLY A 373 -27.71 -13.71 19.86
N GLN A 374 -28.29 -13.18 18.78
CA GLN A 374 -29.75 -13.08 18.60
C GLN A 374 -30.38 -14.36 18.01
N VAL A 375 -29.57 -15.24 17.43
CA VAL A 375 -30.00 -16.51 16.85
C VAL A 375 -29.05 -17.59 17.34
N THR A 376 -29.59 -18.70 17.82
CA THR A 376 -28.78 -19.88 18.19
C THR A 376 -28.21 -20.49 16.91
N PRO A 377 -26.88 -20.47 16.71
CA PRO A 377 -26.28 -21.07 15.52
C PRO A 377 -26.43 -22.59 15.52
N GLU A 378 -26.44 -23.18 14.34
CA GLU A 378 -26.30 -24.62 14.19
C GLU A 378 -24.90 -25.03 14.61
N GLN A 379 -24.78 -26.12 15.36
CA GLN A 379 -23.51 -26.60 15.88
C GLN A 379 -23.20 -27.99 15.34
N TYR A 380 -21.99 -28.14 14.81
CA TYR A 380 -21.45 -29.40 14.32
C TYR A 380 -20.13 -29.70 15.03
N ARG A 381 -19.96 -30.94 15.50
CA ARG A 381 -18.67 -31.46 15.96
C ARG A 381 -18.13 -32.41 14.91
N VAL A 382 -16.93 -32.15 14.44
CA VAL A 382 -16.29 -32.94 13.38
C VAL A 382 -15.01 -33.56 13.90
N TYR A 383 -14.87 -34.87 13.69
CA TYR A 383 -13.66 -35.62 13.98
C TYR A 383 -12.98 -35.98 12.65
N LEU A 384 -11.69 -35.68 12.53
CA LEU A 384 -10.87 -36.03 11.37
C LEU A 384 -10.02 -37.27 11.69
N GLN A 385 -9.72 -38.08 10.67
CA GLN A 385 -8.77 -39.19 10.82
C GLN A 385 -7.32 -38.67 10.88
N GLU A 386 -6.47 -39.26 11.73
CA GLU A 386 -5.06 -38.87 11.91
C GLU A 386 -4.25 -38.82 10.59
N SER A 387 -4.58 -39.66 9.60
CA SER A 387 -3.90 -39.71 8.31
C SER A 387 -4.26 -38.58 7.34
N ALA A 388 -5.34 -37.84 7.60
CA ALA A 388 -5.82 -36.76 6.73
C ALA A 388 -4.89 -35.54 6.75
N VAL A 389 -4.20 -35.32 7.86
CA VAL A 389 -3.38 -34.14 8.13
C VAL A 389 -2.03 -34.20 7.39
N ALA A 390 -1.46 -35.39 7.23
CA ALA A 390 -0.13 -35.58 6.65
C ALA A 390 -0.08 -35.44 5.11
N PHE A 391 -1.23 -35.56 4.42
CA PHE A 391 -1.25 -35.67 2.95
C PHE A 391 -1.08 -34.33 2.21
N LYS A 392 -1.37 -33.18 2.83
CA LYS A 392 -1.37 -31.87 2.15
C LYS A 392 -0.08 -31.06 2.31
N ASP A 393 0.71 -31.34 3.35
CA ASP A 393 2.01 -30.67 3.57
C ASP A 393 2.99 -30.93 2.40
N SER A 394 2.87 -32.09 1.74
CA SER A 394 3.74 -32.49 0.62
C SER A 394 3.38 -31.91 -0.76
N SER A 395 2.20 -31.28 -0.89
CA SER A 395 1.69 -30.76 -2.18
C SER A 395 1.80 -29.24 -2.32
N LEU A 396 1.90 -28.51 -1.21
CA LEU A 396 2.09 -27.05 -1.21
C LEU A 396 3.54 -26.62 -1.46
N ASP A 397 4.53 -27.42 -1.06
CA ASP A 397 5.95 -27.14 -1.36
C ASP A 397 6.33 -27.30 -2.84
N ARG A 398 5.48 -27.94 -3.66
CA ARG A 398 5.75 -28.20 -5.08
C ARG A 398 5.17 -27.19 -6.06
N ARG A 399 4.45 -26.16 -5.60
CA ARG A 399 3.89 -25.10 -6.48
C ARG A 399 4.79 -23.87 -6.66
N GLY A 400 6.02 -23.90 -6.15
CA GLY A 400 6.97 -22.78 -6.24
C GLY A 400 7.66 -22.57 -7.59
N ASP A 401 7.44 -23.43 -8.59
CA ASP A 401 8.21 -23.34 -9.86
C ASP A 401 7.40 -23.81 -11.07
N ALA A 402 6.65 -22.89 -11.70
CA ALA A 402 6.29 -22.95 -13.13
C ALA A 402 5.55 -21.68 -13.57
N GLY A 403 6.22 -20.87 -14.40
CA GLY A 403 5.59 -19.80 -15.16
C GLY A 403 4.74 -20.34 -16.32
N THR A 404 3.65 -19.61 -16.59
CA THR A 404 2.93 -19.50 -17.87
C THR A 404 2.37 -20.79 -18.50
N ARG A 405 1.05 -21.01 -18.40
CA ARG A 405 0.10 -21.21 -19.54
C ARG A 405 -1.22 -21.83 -19.05
N GLY A 406 -2.31 -21.38 -19.67
CA GLY A 406 -3.47 -22.25 -19.94
C GLY A 406 -4.66 -22.08 -19.00
N ARG A 407 -5.65 -21.33 -19.48
CA ARG A 407 -7.07 -21.49 -19.17
C ARG A 407 -7.44 -22.96 -19.41
N GLY A 408 -7.86 -23.67 -18.38
CA GLY A 408 -8.31 -25.06 -18.42
C GLY A 408 -9.22 -25.33 -17.24
N GLU A 409 -10.34 -25.98 -17.50
CA GLU A 409 -11.45 -26.24 -16.59
C GLU A 409 -10.98 -27.01 -15.33
N ASN A 410 -11.34 -26.51 -14.14
CA ASN A 410 -11.12 -27.24 -12.89
C ASN A 410 -12.18 -28.34 -12.77
N GLU A 411 -11.94 -29.48 -13.40
CA GLU A 411 -12.40 -30.76 -12.88
C GLU A 411 -11.64 -31.03 -11.58
N PHE A 412 -12.28 -30.72 -10.45
CA PHE A 412 -11.95 -31.33 -9.16
C PHE A 412 -12.28 -32.82 -9.26
N ALA A 413 -11.31 -33.59 -9.78
CA ALA A 413 -11.35 -35.04 -9.75
C ALA A 413 -11.29 -35.50 -8.28
N THR A 414 -12.42 -36.01 -7.82
CA THR A 414 -12.63 -36.74 -6.58
C THR A 414 -11.71 -37.96 -6.49
N SER A 415 -10.79 -37.94 -5.52
CA SER A 415 -10.29 -39.17 -4.91
C SER A 415 -10.67 -39.16 -3.43
N GLU A 416 -11.91 -39.58 -3.18
CA GLU A 416 -12.50 -39.78 -1.86
C GLU A 416 -11.78 -40.92 -1.12
N GLY A 417 -10.82 -40.58 -0.29
CA GLY A 417 -10.57 -41.30 0.96
C GLY A 417 -11.26 -40.50 2.06
N ASN A 418 -12.23 -41.08 2.76
CA ASN A 418 -13.11 -40.38 3.70
C ASN A 418 -12.30 -39.80 4.88
N LEU A 419 -11.84 -38.54 4.76
CA LEU A 419 -10.96 -37.86 5.73
C LEU A 419 -11.66 -37.57 7.07
N VAL A 420 -12.98 -37.55 7.06
CA VAL A 420 -13.83 -37.30 8.22
C VAL A 420 -14.27 -38.63 8.81
N SER A 421 -13.94 -38.86 10.08
CA SER A 421 -14.33 -40.08 10.79
C SER A 421 -15.76 -40.01 11.31
N GLN A 422 -16.18 -38.84 11.81
CA GLN A 422 -17.50 -38.64 12.41
C GLN A 422 -17.92 -37.18 12.37
N ILE A 423 -19.20 -36.94 12.07
CA ILE A 423 -19.86 -35.63 12.21
C ILE A 423 -21.02 -35.83 13.19
N GLU A 424 -21.04 -35.06 14.27
CA GLU A 424 -22.16 -34.98 15.22
C GLU A 424 -22.83 -33.61 15.08
N GLY A 425 -24.16 -33.57 15.14
CA GLY A 425 -24.94 -32.35 14.93
C GLY A 425 -25.87 -32.46 13.72
N SER A 426 -26.85 -31.57 13.65
CA SER A 426 -27.84 -31.53 12.58
C SER A 426 -28.30 -30.10 12.34
N GLY A 427 -28.51 -29.75 11.07
CA GLY A 427 -29.02 -28.45 10.64
C GLY A 427 -28.98 -28.33 9.11
N ASP A 428 -29.08 -27.10 8.61
CA ASP A 428 -29.21 -26.76 7.19
C ASP A 428 -27.86 -26.60 6.46
N LEU A 429 -26.73 -26.55 7.17
CA LEU A 429 -25.41 -26.49 6.54
C LEU A 429 -25.15 -27.75 5.69
N PRO A 430 -24.74 -27.62 4.41
CA PRO A 430 -24.39 -28.75 3.57
C PRO A 430 -23.25 -29.58 4.20
N PRO A 431 -23.35 -30.92 4.27
CA PRO A 431 -22.31 -31.75 4.87
C PRO A 431 -20.92 -31.56 4.23
N ALA A 432 -20.86 -31.35 2.91
CA ALA A 432 -19.60 -31.05 2.22
C ALA A 432 -18.95 -29.74 2.71
N LEU A 433 -19.75 -28.70 2.99
CA LEU A 433 -19.25 -27.44 3.53
C LEU A 433 -18.74 -27.62 4.96
N VAL A 434 -19.45 -28.39 5.79
CA VAL A 434 -19.01 -28.73 7.16
C VAL A 434 -17.65 -29.44 7.13
N GLN A 435 -17.46 -30.38 6.20
CA GLN A 435 -16.18 -31.06 6.00
C GLN A 435 -15.07 -30.11 5.52
N GLU A 436 -15.37 -29.24 4.54
CA GLU A 436 -14.41 -28.26 4.02
C GLU A 436 -13.92 -27.30 5.11
N VAL A 437 -14.85 -26.76 5.91
CA VAL A 437 -14.54 -25.89 7.05
C VAL A 437 -13.72 -26.64 8.11
N ALA A 438 -14.06 -27.89 8.40
CA ALA A 438 -13.32 -28.70 9.38
C ALA A 438 -11.87 -28.93 8.94
N ILE A 439 -11.68 -29.30 7.67
CA ILE A 439 -10.34 -29.50 7.09
C ILE A 439 -9.55 -28.20 7.14
N LEU A 440 -10.16 -27.07 6.75
CA LEU A 440 -9.53 -25.74 6.82
C LEU A 440 -9.09 -25.41 8.25
N ALA A 441 -9.95 -25.65 9.25
CA ALA A 441 -9.63 -25.35 10.64
C ALA A 441 -8.44 -26.14 11.17
N ARG A 442 -8.38 -27.44 10.86
CA ARG A 442 -7.24 -28.29 11.24
C ARG A 442 -5.97 -27.90 10.46
N GLU A 443 -6.10 -27.57 9.18
CA GLU A 443 -4.98 -27.12 8.36
C GLU A 443 -4.34 -25.85 8.93
N LEU A 444 -5.16 -24.87 9.34
CA LEU A 444 -4.68 -23.64 9.97
C LEU A 444 -4.00 -23.89 11.32
N GLU A 445 -4.55 -24.75 12.18
CA GLU A 445 -3.90 -25.12 13.44
C GLU A 445 -2.50 -25.71 13.20
N ASN A 446 -2.35 -26.63 12.25
CA ASN A 446 -1.05 -27.19 11.91
C ASN A 446 -0.09 -26.15 11.34
N ARG A 447 -0.61 -25.22 10.52
CA ARG A 447 0.17 -24.12 9.95
C ARG A 447 0.69 -23.17 11.02
N TYR A 448 -0.06 -23.01 12.10
CA TYR A 448 0.37 -22.30 13.32
C TYR A 448 0.99 -23.26 14.36
N HIS A 449 1.66 -24.32 13.90
CA HIS A 449 2.46 -25.22 14.74
C HIS A 449 1.68 -25.89 15.89
N GLY A 450 0.41 -26.21 15.67
CA GLY A 450 -0.45 -26.85 16.65
C GLY A 450 -1.23 -25.88 17.53
N ILE A 451 -1.04 -24.56 17.39
CA ILE A 451 -1.81 -23.57 18.13
C ILE A 451 -3.26 -23.60 17.66
N PRO A 452 -4.24 -23.92 18.53
CA PRO A 452 -5.64 -23.98 18.15
C PRO A 452 -6.17 -22.63 17.66
N GLN A 453 -7.00 -22.63 16.62
CA GLN A 453 -7.48 -21.44 15.94
C GLN A 453 -9.00 -21.27 16.07
N ASP A 454 -9.41 -20.04 16.37
CA ASP A 454 -10.76 -19.49 16.21
C ASP A 454 -10.83 -18.77 14.85
N ILE A 455 -11.72 -19.25 13.98
CA ILE A 455 -11.77 -18.90 12.56
C ILE A 455 -13.16 -18.37 12.21
N GLU A 456 -13.21 -17.15 11.67
CA GLU A 456 -14.43 -16.61 11.07
C GLU A 456 -14.44 -16.93 9.57
N TRP A 457 -15.54 -17.47 9.07
CA TRP A 457 -15.68 -17.90 7.69
C TRP A 457 -17.03 -17.55 7.07
N THR A 458 -17.06 -17.47 5.74
CA THR A 458 -18.30 -17.30 4.97
C THR A 458 -18.23 -18.03 3.64
N TYR A 459 -19.33 -18.62 3.21
CA TYR A 459 -19.47 -19.35 1.96
C TYR A 459 -20.43 -18.60 1.04
N ASP A 460 -19.98 -18.17 -0.13
CA ASP A 460 -20.76 -17.35 -1.06
C ASP A 460 -21.65 -18.18 -2.02
N GLY A 461 -21.66 -19.51 -1.87
CA GLY A 461 -22.32 -20.44 -2.79
C GLY A 461 -21.36 -21.11 -3.77
N GLN A 462 -20.14 -20.61 -3.91
CA GLN A 462 -19.10 -21.15 -4.80
C GLN A 462 -17.79 -21.41 -4.06
N GLN A 463 -17.43 -20.54 -3.11
CA GLN A 463 -16.13 -20.52 -2.47
C GLN A 463 -16.28 -20.24 -0.97
N LEU A 464 -15.50 -20.98 -0.18
CA LEU A 464 -15.27 -20.71 1.24
C LEU A 464 -14.25 -19.57 1.36
N TRP A 465 -14.62 -18.52 2.07
CA TRP A 465 -13.78 -17.36 2.37
C TRP A 465 -13.42 -17.33 3.84
N LEU A 466 -12.15 -17.08 4.12
CA LEU A 466 -11.60 -16.91 5.45
C LEU A 466 -11.61 -15.41 5.80
N LEU A 467 -12.38 -15.04 6.83
CA LEU A 467 -12.59 -13.65 7.23
C LEU A 467 -11.67 -13.21 8.36
N GLN A 468 -11.28 -14.15 9.23
CA GLN A 468 -10.37 -13.93 10.35
C GLN A 468 -9.84 -15.29 10.84
N ALA A 469 -8.62 -15.30 11.37
CA ALA A 469 -8.11 -16.40 12.18
C ALA A 469 -7.33 -15.82 13.36
N ARG A 470 -7.52 -16.39 14.56
CA ARG A 470 -6.80 -16.01 15.77
C ARG A 470 -6.63 -17.20 16.71
N PRO A 471 -5.65 -17.20 17.63
CA PRO A 471 -5.50 -18.27 18.62
C PRO A 471 -6.71 -18.39 19.56
N ILE A 472 -7.04 -19.62 19.96
CA ILE A 472 -8.01 -19.87 21.04
C ILE A 472 -7.29 -19.70 22.39
N THR A 473 -7.68 -18.68 23.15
CA THR A 473 -7.03 -18.33 24.43
C THR A 473 -7.69 -18.97 25.66
N THR A 474 -8.82 -19.65 25.49
CA THR A 474 -9.61 -20.23 26.59
C THR A 474 -9.25 -21.68 26.91
N LEU A 475 -8.45 -22.35 26.07
CA LEU A 475 -8.01 -23.71 26.29
C LEU A 475 -6.95 -23.76 27.41
N GLN A 476 -7.11 -24.68 28.35
CA GLN A 476 -6.12 -24.88 29.41
C GLN A 476 -4.95 -25.73 28.89
N PRO A 477 -3.70 -25.42 29.29
CA PRO A 477 -2.54 -26.22 28.90
C PRO A 477 -2.65 -27.66 29.43
N ILE A 478 -2.38 -28.63 28.56
CA ILE A 478 -2.41 -30.06 28.92
C ILE A 478 -1.01 -30.49 29.37
N TRP A 479 -0.93 -31.00 30.60
CA TRP A 479 0.28 -31.62 31.12
C TRP A 479 0.30 -33.11 30.72
N THR A 480 1.15 -33.48 29.76
CA THR A 480 1.26 -34.87 29.30
C THR A 480 2.52 -35.58 29.81
N ARG A 481 2.35 -36.86 30.20
CA ARG A 481 3.46 -37.75 30.61
C ARG A 481 4.12 -38.47 29.44
N LYS A 482 3.57 -38.36 28.22
CA LYS A 482 3.95 -39.18 27.07
C LYS A 482 5.44 -39.04 26.73
N ILE A 483 5.94 -37.81 26.63
CA ILE A 483 7.37 -37.54 26.38
C ILE A 483 8.22 -37.78 27.63
N ALA A 484 7.71 -37.37 28.80
CA ALA A 484 8.47 -37.44 30.05
C ALA A 484 8.81 -38.88 30.46
N ALA A 485 7.89 -39.84 30.23
CA ALA A 485 8.09 -41.25 30.51
C ALA A 485 9.04 -41.95 29.51
N GLU A 486 9.14 -41.45 28.27
CA GLU A 486 10.03 -42.00 27.23
C GLU A 486 11.46 -41.47 27.37
N VAL A 487 11.64 -40.21 27.79
CA VAL A 487 12.95 -39.54 27.84
C VAL A 487 13.61 -39.67 29.22
N ILE A 488 12.84 -39.80 30.31
CA ILE A 488 13.36 -39.81 31.69
C ILE A 488 13.02 -41.15 32.36
N PRO A 489 13.96 -42.09 32.49
CA PRO A 489 13.72 -43.32 33.22
C PRO A 489 13.58 -43.03 34.73
N GLY A 490 12.43 -43.38 35.31
CA GLY A 490 12.18 -43.34 36.75
C GLY A 490 10.99 -42.47 37.19
N LEU A 491 10.84 -42.30 38.50
CA LEU A 491 9.73 -41.55 39.12
C LEU A 491 10.02 -40.03 39.06
N ILE A 492 9.28 -39.30 38.23
CA ILE A 492 9.43 -37.85 38.10
C ILE A 492 8.81 -37.15 39.31
N ARG A 493 9.60 -36.33 40.01
CA ARG A 493 9.16 -35.59 41.20
C ARG A 493 8.27 -34.41 40.81
N PRO A 494 7.31 -33.98 41.64
CA PRO A 494 6.36 -32.90 41.32
C PRO A 494 7.01 -31.57 40.88
N LEU A 495 8.19 -31.24 41.41
CA LEU A 495 8.93 -30.03 41.04
C LEU A 495 9.41 -30.04 39.57
N THR A 496 9.63 -31.21 38.98
CA THR A 496 10.06 -31.31 37.57
C THR A 496 8.90 -31.02 36.62
N TRP A 497 7.65 -31.27 37.04
CA TRP A 497 6.46 -30.90 36.28
C TRP A 497 6.30 -29.39 36.15
N SER A 498 6.67 -28.59 37.16
CA SER A 498 6.56 -27.13 37.10
C SER A 498 7.56 -26.46 36.16
N ILE A 499 8.47 -27.22 35.54
CA ILE A 499 9.52 -26.71 34.63
C ILE A 499 9.29 -27.21 33.19
N ASN A 500 8.37 -28.15 32.96
CA ASN A 500 8.03 -28.61 31.63
C ASN A 500 7.26 -27.50 30.89
N ARG A 501 7.65 -27.23 29.64
CA ARG A 501 6.87 -26.33 28.78
C ARG A 501 5.61 -27.04 28.30
N PRO A 502 4.46 -26.34 28.27
CA PRO A 502 3.24 -26.89 27.69
C PRO A 502 3.47 -27.18 26.20
N LEU A 503 2.94 -28.32 25.74
CA LEU A 503 2.69 -28.55 24.32
C LEU A 503 1.31 -27.96 24.06
N THR A 504 1.26 -26.87 23.29
CA THR A 504 0.02 -26.25 22.81
C THR A 504 -0.62 -27.10 21.73
#